data_AF-A0A418RTQ5-F1
#
_entry.id   AF-A0A418RTQ5-F1
#
_cell.length_a   1.000
_cell.length_b   1.000
_cell.length_c   1.000
_cell.angle_alpha   90.00
_cell.angle_beta   90.00
_cell.angle_gamma   90.00
#
_symmetry.space_group_name_H-M   'P 1'
#
loop_
_entity.id
_entity.type
_entity.pdbx_description
1 polymer ?
#
loop_
_entity_poly.entity_id
_entity_poly.type
_entity_poly.pdbx_seq_one_letter_code
_entity_poly.pdbx_strand_id
1 'polypeptide(L)'
;MFLVPRTCKEKVDERDEQYDISHPIDYFRERSAYVLLGEPGAGKSSLFKAEADNTPDGLCISARDFIDLDREEWRDKTLFIDGLDETRAGNVNDRTPLGAIRGKLDKLGCKRFRISCRAADWLGSLDTKDIKKVSPDQNITVLYLDRLNSNDINQILLNTQLFSTDTKIKTKCCKPNNLL
;
A
#
# COMPACT_ATOMS: atom_id res chain seq x y z
N MET A 1 -1.47 10.57 12.75
CA MET A 1 -1.83 9.15 12.92
C MET A 1 -0.55 8.41 13.25
N PHE A 2 -0.51 7.66 14.36
CA PHE A 2 0.66 6.85 14.71
C PHE A 2 0.62 5.55 13.88
N LEU A 3 1.74 5.21 13.24
CA LEU A 3 1.91 3.97 12.49
C LEU A 3 3.02 3.16 13.13
N VAL A 4 2.71 1.92 13.47
CA VAL A 4 3.71 0.94 13.91
C VAL A 4 4.53 0.46 12.72
N PRO A 5 5.83 0.18 12.90
CA PRO A 5 6.62 -0.51 11.89
C PRO A 5 5.93 -1.80 11.45
N ARG A 6 5.83 -2.00 10.13
CA ARG A 6 5.19 -3.19 9.56
C ARG A 6 6.25 -4.12 8.99
N THR A 7 6.09 -5.40 9.23
CA THR A 7 6.93 -6.45 8.66
C THR A 7 6.17 -7.23 7.61
N CYS A 8 6.91 -7.75 6.63
CA CYS A 8 6.40 -8.56 5.55
C CYS A 8 7.29 -9.78 5.37
N LYS A 9 6.70 -10.85 4.84
CA LYS A 9 7.42 -12.05 4.40
C LYS A 9 7.39 -12.15 2.89
N GLU A 10 8.52 -12.46 2.28
CA GLU A 10 8.60 -12.77 0.87
C GLU A 10 8.14 -14.22 0.63
N LYS A 11 7.31 -14.43 -0.38
CA LYS A 11 6.94 -15.79 -0.83
C LYS A 11 8.06 -16.35 -1.70
N VAL A 12 8.65 -17.47 -1.28
CA VAL A 12 9.88 -18.03 -1.88
C VAL A 12 9.59 -18.98 -3.05
N ASP A 13 8.54 -19.79 -2.97
CA ASP A 13 8.05 -20.63 -4.08
C ASP A 13 6.59 -20.27 -4.38
N GLU A 14 6.23 -20.20 -5.66
CA GLU A 14 4.86 -19.92 -6.09
C GLU A 14 3.88 -21.07 -5.75
N ARG A 15 4.38 -22.31 -5.71
CA ARG A 15 3.61 -23.55 -5.54
C ARG A 15 3.41 -23.97 -4.09
N ASP A 16 4.35 -23.60 -3.22
CA ASP A 16 4.30 -23.93 -1.81
C ASP A 16 4.00 -22.68 -0.96
N GLU A 17 3.37 -22.86 0.21
CA GLU A 17 3.22 -21.80 1.22
C GLU A 17 4.52 -21.59 2.00
N GLN A 18 5.64 -21.55 1.29
CA GLN A 18 6.94 -21.30 1.88
C GLN A 18 7.25 -19.81 1.84
N TYR A 19 7.39 -19.26 3.03
CA TYR A 19 7.72 -17.86 3.26
C TYR A 19 9.12 -17.74 3.82
N ASP A 20 9.81 -16.68 3.44
CA ASP A 20 11.06 -16.29 4.08
C ASP A 20 10.78 -15.71 5.47
N ILE A 21 11.87 -15.41 6.21
CA ILE A 21 11.82 -14.67 7.46
C ILE A 21 11.18 -13.28 7.24
N SER A 22 10.48 -12.80 8.28
CA SER A 22 9.87 -11.47 8.25
C SER A 22 10.95 -10.38 8.25
N HIS A 23 10.80 -9.42 7.35
CA HIS A 23 11.62 -8.22 7.29
C HIS A 23 10.74 -6.96 7.39
N PRO A 24 11.26 -5.85 7.93
CA PRO A 24 10.58 -4.56 7.84
C PRO A 24 10.35 -4.16 6.38
N ILE A 25 9.31 -3.37 6.10
CA ILE A 25 8.96 -3.00 4.72
C ILE A 25 10.08 -2.27 3.96
N ASP A 26 10.92 -1.51 4.68
CA ASP A 26 11.98 -0.71 4.09
C ASP A 26 13.08 -1.55 3.42
N TYR A 27 13.28 -2.77 3.91
CA TYR A 27 14.17 -3.78 3.33
C TYR A 27 13.86 -4.05 1.85
N PHE A 28 12.59 -3.94 1.45
CA PHE A 28 12.13 -4.23 0.10
C PHE A 28 12.12 -3.01 -0.83
N ARG A 29 12.53 -1.81 -0.37
CA ARG A 29 12.49 -0.58 -1.17
C ARG A 29 13.33 -0.65 -2.44
N GLU A 30 14.48 -1.32 -2.37
CA GLU A 30 15.41 -1.47 -3.49
C GLU A 30 14.93 -2.45 -4.58
N ARG A 31 13.87 -3.23 -4.32
CA ARG A 31 13.31 -4.13 -5.34
C ARG A 31 12.76 -3.31 -6.51
N SER A 32 12.95 -3.79 -7.74
CA SER A 32 12.40 -3.14 -8.93
C SER A 32 10.87 -3.02 -8.86
N ALA A 33 10.21 -4.09 -8.45
CA ALA A 33 8.77 -4.19 -8.30
C ALA A 33 8.38 -5.25 -7.26
N TYR A 34 7.32 -4.98 -6.51
CA TYR A 34 6.71 -5.97 -5.61
C TYR A 34 5.19 -5.86 -5.55
N VAL A 35 4.56 -6.96 -5.16
CA VAL A 35 3.12 -7.04 -4.85
C VAL A 35 2.99 -7.24 -3.35
N LEU A 36 2.24 -6.38 -2.67
CA LEU A 36 1.94 -6.50 -1.25
C LEU A 36 0.54 -7.10 -1.06
N LEU A 37 0.52 -8.32 -0.52
CA LEU A 37 -0.68 -9.07 -0.19
C LEU A 37 -1.00 -8.93 1.29
N GLY A 38 -2.29 -8.93 1.61
CA GLY A 38 -2.76 -8.95 2.98
C GLY A 38 -4.27 -8.91 3.08
N GLU A 39 -4.79 -9.25 4.24
CA GLU A 39 -6.23 -9.24 4.50
C GLU A 39 -6.86 -7.84 4.35
N PRO A 40 -8.17 -7.75 4.10
CA PRO A 40 -8.91 -6.51 4.26
C PRO A 40 -8.66 -5.91 5.65
N GLY A 41 -8.39 -4.60 5.72
CA GLY A 41 -8.08 -3.94 6.98
C GLY A 41 -6.70 -4.22 7.59
N ALA A 42 -5.83 -5.01 6.93
CA ALA A 42 -4.47 -5.29 7.43
C ALA A 42 -3.52 -4.07 7.45
N GLY A 43 -3.97 -2.93 6.90
CA GLY A 43 -3.22 -1.68 6.86
C GLY A 43 -2.38 -1.45 5.60
N LYS A 44 -2.66 -2.17 4.49
CA LYS A 44 -1.94 -2.02 3.21
C LYS A 44 -1.91 -0.58 2.70
N SER A 45 -3.07 0.08 2.65
CA SER A 45 -3.21 1.46 2.18
C SER A 45 -2.42 2.45 3.04
N SER A 46 -2.49 2.30 4.37
CA SER A 46 -1.73 3.14 5.30
C SER A 46 -0.22 2.92 5.14
N LEU A 47 0.21 1.67 4.92
CA LEU A 47 1.59 1.32 4.67
C LEU A 47 2.09 1.90 3.34
N PHE A 48 1.34 1.74 2.26
CA PHE A 48 1.69 2.27 0.93
C PHE A 48 1.80 3.78 0.93
N LYS A 49 0.89 4.48 1.61
CA LYS A 49 0.98 5.93 1.77
C LYS A 49 2.26 6.34 2.50
N ALA A 50 2.53 5.72 3.64
CA ALA A 50 3.74 6.01 4.41
C ALA A 50 5.02 5.66 3.64
N GLU A 51 5.05 4.55 2.89
CA GLU A 51 6.20 4.15 2.09
C GLU A 51 6.41 5.07 0.88
N ALA A 52 5.34 5.55 0.25
CA ALA A 52 5.44 6.55 -0.80
C ALA A 52 6.05 7.85 -0.27
N ASP A 53 5.61 8.33 0.89
CA ASP A 53 6.17 9.54 1.53
C ASP A 53 7.66 9.36 1.92
N ASN A 54 8.08 8.14 2.25
CA ASN A 54 9.46 7.81 2.60
C ASN A 54 10.34 7.41 1.40
N THR A 55 9.79 7.40 0.18
CA THR A 55 10.51 7.03 -1.04
C THR A 55 10.75 8.27 -1.91
N PRO A 56 11.98 8.52 -2.37
CA PRO A 56 12.24 9.58 -3.34
C PRO A 56 11.39 9.37 -4.60
N ASP A 57 10.67 10.41 -5.01
CA ASP A 57 9.71 10.35 -6.12
C ASP A 57 8.62 9.28 -5.95
N GLY A 58 8.29 8.92 -4.70
CA GLY A 58 7.19 8.04 -4.37
C GLY A 58 5.84 8.69 -4.64
N LEU A 59 4.93 7.95 -5.29
CA LEU A 59 3.57 8.41 -5.53
C LEU A 59 2.58 7.30 -5.21
N CYS A 60 1.72 7.54 -4.21
CA CYS A 60 0.61 6.65 -3.88
C CYS A 60 -0.62 7.01 -4.71
N ILE A 61 -1.20 6.02 -5.40
CA ILE A 61 -2.38 6.17 -6.25
C ILE A 61 -3.28 4.94 -6.10
N SER A 62 -4.60 5.10 -6.16
CA SER A 62 -5.50 3.94 -6.18
C SER A 62 -5.41 3.20 -7.52
N ALA A 63 -5.61 1.89 -7.53
CA ALA A 63 -5.65 1.09 -8.75
C ALA A 63 -6.75 1.58 -9.70
N ARG A 64 -7.89 2.04 -9.15
CA ARG A 64 -8.97 2.64 -9.93
C ARG A 64 -8.52 3.93 -10.63
N ASP A 65 -7.97 4.89 -9.89
CA ASP A 65 -7.51 6.16 -10.48
C ASP A 65 -6.39 5.93 -11.48
N PHE A 66 -5.49 4.98 -11.20
CA PHE A 66 -4.44 4.62 -12.15
C PHE A 66 -5.00 4.05 -13.45
N ILE A 67 -6.07 3.26 -13.40
CA ILE A 67 -6.75 2.72 -14.59
C ILE A 67 -7.55 3.79 -15.32
N ASP A 68 -8.26 4.66 -14.59
CA ASP A 68 -9.24 5.59 -15.17
C ASP A 68 -8.61 6.90 -15.66
N LEU A 69 -7.49 7.32 -15.06
CA LEU A 69 -6.82 8.59 -15.38
C LEU A 69 -5.49 8.35 -16.09
N ASP A 70 -5.12 9.23 -17.02
CA ASP A 70 -3.78 9.25 -17.61
C ASP A 70 -3.09 10.56 -17.24
N ARG A 71 -1.94 10.48 -16.56
CA ARG A 71 -1.14 11.65 -16.17
C ARG A 71 0.32 11.44 -16.52
N GLU A 72 0.90 12.42 -17.20
CA GLU A 72 2.33 12.43 -17.55
C GLU A 72 3.23 12.56 -16.31
N GLU A 73 2.73 13.15 -15.23
CA GLU A 73 3.45 13.32 -13.95
C GLU A 73 3.79 12.00 -13.23
N TRP A 74 3.17 10.88 -13.65
CA TRP A 74 3.46 9.55 -13.13
C TRP A 74 4.72 8.93 -13.75
N ARG A 75 5.23 9.50 -14.85
CA ARG A 75 6.48 9.08 -15.46
C ARG A 75 7.63 9.27 -14.46
N ASP A 76 8.60 8.36 -14.52
CA ASP A 76 9.80 8.34 -13.67
C ASP A 76 9.59 8.25 -12.15
N LYS A 77 8.34 8.22 -11.67
CA LYS A 77 8.00 8.03 -10.26
C LYS A 77 8.13 6.57 -9.81
N THR A 78 8.33 6.38 -8.51
CA THR A 78 8.12 5.08 -7.86
C THR A 78 6.64 4.98 -7.49
N LEU A 79 5.88 4.22 -8.26
CA LEU A 79 4.43 4.15 -8.09
C LEU A 79 4.04 3.16 -6.98
N PHE A 80 3.11 3.55 -6.13
CA PHE A 80 2.46 2.71 -5.13
C PHE A 80 0.97 2.63 -5.46
N ILE A 81 0.59 1.58 -6.18
CA ILE A 81 -0.75 1.36 -6.70
C ILE A 81 -1.55 0.54 -5.69
N ASP A 82 -2.52 1.17 -5.03
CA ASP A 82 -3.28 0.57 -3.92
C ASP A 82 -4.64 0.03 -4.35
N GLY A 83 -5.00 -1.18 -3.93
CA GLY A 83 -6.36 -1.71 -4.05
C GLY A 83 -6.67 -2.36 -5.41
N LEU A 84 -5.78 -3.21 -5.93
CA LEU A 84 -6.06 -3.99 -7.15
C LEU A 84 -7.37 -4.79 -7.03
N ASP A 85 -7.63 -5.37 -5.86
CA ASP A 85 -8.85 -6.16 -5.57
C ASP A 85 -10.14 -5.34 -5.73
N GLU A 86 -10.12 -4.05 -5.41
CA GLU A 86 -11.30 -3.18 -5.50
C GLU A 86 -11.76 -2.94 -6.96
N THR A 87 -10.83 -3.07 -7.90
CA THR A 87 -11.12 -2.95 -9.34
C THR A 87 -11.61 -4.26 -9.95
N ARG A 88 -11.31 -5.42 -9.34
CA ARG A 88 -11.79 -6.74 -9.78
C ARG A 88 -13.25 -6.96 -9.41
N ALA A 89 -13.66 -6.51 -8.22
CA ALA A 89 -15.03 -6.66 -7.75
C ALA A 89 -16.08 -5.83 -8.52
N GLY A 90 -15.66 -4.85 -9.33
CA GLY A 90 -16.54 -3.88 -9.99
C GLY A 90 -16.54 -3.87 -11.52
N ASN A 91 -15.74 -4.69 -12.20
CA ASN A 91 -15.58 -4.62 -13.65
C ASN A 91 -16.36 -5.71 -14.41
N VAL A 92 -17.19 -5.26 -15.35
CA VAL A 92 -17.95 -6.08 -16.33
C VAL A 92 -17.33 -5.99 -17.74
N ASN A 93 -16.22 -5.25 -17.90
CA ASN A 93 -15.59 -4.98 -19.20
C ASN A 93 -14.56 -6.06 -19.61
N ASP A 94 -14.35 -6.18 -20.93
CA ASP A 94 -13.49 -7.20 -21.59
C ASP A 94 -12.00 -7.18 -21.22
N ARG A 95 -11.51 -6.12 -20.54
CA ARG A 95 -10.12 -6.04 -20.05
C ARG A 95 -10.07 -6.29 -18.55
N THR A 96 -9.25 -7.27 -18.16
CA THR A 96 -8.94 -7.49 -16.74
C THR A 96 -8.25 -6.25 -16.15
N PRO A 97 -8.55 -5.86 -14.90
CA PRO A 97 -7.93 -4.68 -14.28
C PRO A 97 -6.40 -4.74 -14.25
N LEU A 98 -5.84 -5.93 -14.04
CA LEU A 98 -4.39 -6.15 -14.10
C LEU A 98 -3.82 -5.89 -15.50
N GLY A 99 -4.56 -6.24 -16.56
CA GLY A 99 -4.18 -5.94 -17.94
C GLY A 99 -4.15 -4.44 -18.24
N ALA A 100 -5.10 -3.68 -17.69
CA ALA A 100 -5.13 -2.23 -17.81
C ALA A 100 -3.91 -1.58 -17.10
N ILE A 101 -3.61 -2.01 -15.87
CA ILE A 101 -2.43 -1.56 -15.13
C ILE A 101 -1.14 -1.86 -15.91
N ARG A 102 -0.98 -3.09 -16.40
CA ARG A 102 0.19 -3.48 -17.22
C ARG A 102 0.38 -2.58 -18.42
N GLY A 103 -0.67 -2.36 -19.20
CA GLY A 103 -0.60 -1.52 -20.39
C GLY A 103 -0.20 -0.08 -20.08
N LYS A 104 -0.55 0.45 -18.91
CA LYS A 104 -0.12 1.79 -18.47
C LYS A 104 1.32 1.80 -17.96
N LEU A 105 1.71 0.83 -17.13
CA LEU A 105 3.09 0.71 -16.66
C LEU A 105 4.08 0.62 -17.82
N ASP A 106 3.75 -0.18 -18.84
CA ASP A 106 4.54 -0.32 -20.06
C ASP A 106 4.70 1.00 -20.83
N LYS A 107 3.61 1.75 -21.01
CA LYS A 107 3.62 3.07 -21.66
C LYS A 107 4.37 4.16 -20.88
N LEU A 108 4.30 4.10 -19.55
CA LEU A 108 4.94 5.08 -18.68
C LEU A 108 6.44 4.85 -18.55
N GLY A 109 6.92 3.62 -18.76
CA GLY A 109 8.33 3.26 -18.58
C GLY A 109 8.79 3.41 -17.13
N CYS A 110 7.91 3.12 -16.16
CA CYS A 110 8.16 3.39 -14.75
C CYS A 110 9.42 2.66 -14.25
N LYS A 111 10.27 3.39 -13.51
CA LYS A 111 11.50 2.85 -12.92
C LYS A 111 11.24 1.78 -11.89
N ARG A 112 10.19 1.96 -11.08
CA ARG A 112 9.79 1.08 -9.98
C ARG A 112 8.30 1.21 -9.73
N PHE A 113 7.61 0.10 -9.45
CA PHE A 113 6.20 0.13 -9.06
C PHE A 113 5.86 -0.93 -8.01
N ARG A 114 4.86 -0.65 -7.19
CA ARG A 114 4.33 -1.50 -6.12
C ARG A 114 2.83 -1.65 -6.31
N ILE A 115 2.29 -2.83 -6.06
CA ILE A 115 0.84 -3.06 -6.17
C ILE A 115 0.35 -3.69 -4.88
N SER A 116 -0.74 -3.19 -4.30
CA SER A 116 -1.40 -3.83 -3.17
C SER A 116 -2.62 -4.62 -3.64
N CYS A 117 -2.85 -5.79 -3.02
CA CYS A 117 -4.02 -6.62 -3.29
C CYS A 117 -4.44 -7.41 -2.04
N ARG A 118 -5.68 -7.92 -2.03
CA ARG A 118 -6.08 -8.98 -1.09
C ARG A 118 -5.38 -10.28 -1.45
N ALA A 119 -4.97 -11.02 -0.44
CA ALA A 119 -4.32 -12.32 -0.63
C ALA A 119 -5.23 -13.30 -1.41
N ALA A 120 -6.53 -13.32 -1.10
CA ALA A 120 -7.50 -14.19 -1.77
C ALA A 120 -7.78 -13.82 -3.24
N ASP A 121 -7.57 -12.56 -3.63
CA ASP A 121 -7.86 -12.08 -4.99
C ASP A 121 -6.63 -12.15 -5.91
N TRP A 122 -5.47 -12.58 -5.39
CA TRP A 122 -4.24 -12.79 -6.15
C TRP A 122 -4.21 -14.19 -6.78
N LEU A 123 -4.22 -14.28 -8.12
CA LEU A 123 -4.26 -15.56 -8.86
C LEU A 123 -2.88 -16.26 -8.94
N GLY A 124 -1.99 -15.99 -7.98
CA GLY A 124 -0.69 -16.61 -7.85
C GLY A 124 0.15 -16.46 -9.13
N SER A 125 0.58 -17.60 -9.69
CA SER A 125 1.48 -17.64 -10.84
C SER A 125 0.99 -16.91 -12.09
N LEU A 126 -0.33 -16.81 -12.31
CA LEU A 126 -0.88 -16.13 -13.49
C LEU A 126 -0.63 -14.62 -13.40
N ASP A 127 -1.05 -14.02 -12.29
CA ASP A 127 -0.90 -12.58 -12.05
C ASP A 127 0.59 -12.21 -11.93
N THR A 128 1.40 -13.06 -11.27
CA THR A 128 2.86 -12.91 -11.17
C THR A 128 3.51 -12.89 -12.56
N LYS A 129 3.24 -13.89 -13.42
CA LYS A 129 3.81 -13.97 -14.77
C LYS A 129 3.45 -12.77 -15.64
N ASP A 130 2.25 -12.26 -15.47
CA ASP A 130 1.77 -11.15 -16.27
C ASP A 130 2.38 -9.83 -15.84
N ILE A 131 2.46 -9.55 -14.54
CA ILE A 131 3.07 -8.30 -14.05
C ILE A 131 4.59 -8.29 -14.21
N LYS A 132 5.24 -9.47 -14.14
CA LYS A 132 6.67 -9.63 -14.37
C LYS A 132 7.12 -9.16 -15.76
N LYS A 133 6.23 -9.18 -16.76
CA LYS A 133 6.55 -8.72 -18.12
C LYS A 133 6.76 -7.21 -18.22
N VAL A 134 6.20 -6.44 -17.29
CA VAL A 134 6.31 -4.98 -17.28
C VAL A 134 7.25 -4.47 -16.17
N SER A 135 7.87 -5.38 -15.41
CA SER A 135 8.84 -4.99 -14.41
C SER A 135 10.22 -4.71 -15.03
N PRO A 136 10.97 -3.71 -14.51
CA PRO A 136 12.23 -3.27 -15.09
C PRO A 136 13.29 -4.37 -15.26
N ASP A 137 13.40 -5.26 -14.28
CA ASP A 137 14.35 -6.38 -14.25
C ASP A 137 13.70 -7.71 -14.62
N GLN A 138 12.46 -7.68 -15.13
CA GLN A 138 11.63 -8.84 -15.36
C GLN A 138 11.54 -9.73 -14.12
N ASN A 139 11.54 -9.16 -12.92
CA ASN A 139 11.26 -9.86 -11.67
C ASN A 139 10.14 -9.16 -10.89
N ILE A 140 9.42 -9.92 -10.07
CA ILE A 140 8.42 -9.37 -9.16
C ILE A 140 8.50 -10.13 -7.86
N THR A 141 8.64 -9.39 -6.76
CA THR A 141 8.62 -9.95 -5.42
C THR A 141 7.18 -9.99 -4.90
N VAL A 142 6.73 -11.11 -4.34
CA VAL A 142 5.41 -11.21 -3.69
C VAL A 142 5.61 -11.18 -2.18
N LEU A 143 5.05 -10.16 -1.53
CA LEU A 143 5.15 -9.92 -0.10
C LEU A 143 3.81 -10.17 0.57
N TYR A 144 3.85 -10.78 1.76
CA TYR A 144 2.69 -10.92 2.63
C TYR A 144 2.89 -10.06 3.86
N LEU A 145 1.92 -9.17 4.12
CA LEU A 145 1.92 -8.30 5.27
C LEU A 145 1.61 -9.11 6.54
N ASP A 146 2.51 -9.03 7.52
CA ASP A 146 2.30 -9.71 8.80
C ASP A 146 1.14 -9.08 9.58
N ARG A 147 0.41 -9.92 10.31
CA ARG A 147 -0.62 -9.44 11.24
C ARG A 147 0.02 -8.62 12.36
N LEU A 148 -0.70 -7.61 12.83
CA LEU A 148 -0.31 -6.87 14.03
C LEU A 148 -0.27 -7.83 15.22
N ASN A 149 0.82 -7.79 15.98
CA ASN A 149 0.92 -8.53 17.23
C ASN A 149 0.31 -7.71 18.39
N SER A 150 0.15 -8.33 19.56
CA SER A 150 -0.46 -7.66 20.73
C SER A 150 0.28 -6.40 21.17
N ASN A 151 1.61 -6.36 21.05
CA ASN A 151 2.39 -5.17 21.37
C ASN A 151 2.13 -4.05 20.36
N ASP A 152 2.05 -4.35 19.07
CA ASP A 152 1.73 -3.38 18.03
C ASP A 152 0.35 -2.75 18.26
N ILE A 153 -0.65 -3.61 18.56
CA ILE A 153 -2.02 -3.17 18.87
C ILE A 153 -2.02 -2.25 20.08
N ASN A 154 -1.32 -2.61 21.16
CA ASN A 154 -1.22 -1.78 22.35
C ASN A 154 -0.58 -0.41 22.05
N GLN A 155 0.48 -0.37 21.24
CA GLN A 155 1.11 0.90 20.86
C GLN A 155 0.19 1.79 20.04
N ILE A 156 -0.57 1.22 19.08
CA ILE A 156 -1.57 1.97 18.31
C ILE A 156 -2.64 2.54 19.24
N LEU A 157 -3.16 1.73 20.16
CA LEU A 157 -4.22 2.15 21.10
C LEU A 157 -3.74 3.25 22.04
N LEU A 158 -2.56 3.11 22.65
CA LEU A 158 -1.99 4.11 23.56
C LEU A 158 -1.79 5.45 22.85
N ASN A 159 -1.20 5.43 21.66
CA ASN A 159 -0.97 6.67 20.92
C ASN A 159 -2.29 7.31 20.47
N THR A 160 -3.28 6.53 20.06
CA THR A 160 -4.59 7.05 19.65
C THR A 160 -5.35 7.70 20.82
N GLN A 161 -5.23 7.14 22.02
CA GLN A 161 -5.85 7.71 23.23
C GLN A 161 -5.18 9.01 23.67
N LEU A 162 -3.85 9.12 23.58
CA LEU A 162 -3.11 10.34 23.90
C LEU A 162 -3.53 11.53 23.01
N PHE A 163 -3.80 11.30 21.72
CA PHE A 163 -4.32 12.35 20.83
C PHE A 163 -5.77 12.77 21.14
N SER A 164 -6.52 11.95 21.88
CA SER A 164 -7.91 12.25 22.24
C SER A 164 -8.04 13.08 23.53
N THR A 165 -7.01 13.08 24.38
CA THR A 165 -7.02 13.82 25.66
C THR A 165 -6.55 15.27 25.54
N ASP A 166 -5.79 15.62 24.50
CA ASP A 166 -5.25 16.98 24.30
C ASP A 166 -6.24 17.98 23.70
N THR A 167 -7.42 17.54 23.21
CA THR A 167 -8.43 18.45 22.63
C THR A 167 -9.37 19.08 23.67
N LYS A 168 -9.22 18.80 24.97
CA LYS A 168 -10.17 19.27 26.02
C LYS A 168 -9.66 20.35 26.98
N ILE A 169 -8.56 21.05 26.69
CA ILE A 169 -8.12 22.19 27.52
C ILE A 169 -7.93 23.45 26.66
N LYS A 170 -9.03 24.12 26.30
CA LYS A 170 -9.03 25.56 25.97
C LYS A 170 -10.45 26.14 25.98
N THR A 171 -11.04 26.31 27.16
CA THR A 171 -12.04 27.37 27.41
C THR A 171 -12.19 27.62 28.90
N LYS A 172 -11.37 28.54 29.44
CA LYS A 172 -11.72 29.36 30.60
C LYS A 172 -11.12 30.75 30.40
N CYS A 173 -11.91 31.63 29.80
CA CYS A 173 -11.80 33.08 29.95
C CYS A 173 -13.22 33.66 30.01
N CYS A 174 -13.87 33.52 31.17
CA CYS A 174 -14.98 34.41 31.51
C CYS A 174 -14.37 35.71 32.06
N LYS A 175 -14.39 36.78 31.26
CA LYS A 175 -14.31 38.13 31.81
C LYS A 175 -15.70 38.50 32.36
N PRO A 176 -15.81 39.10 33.54
CA PRO A 176 -17.07 39.67 33.99
C PRO A 176 -17.28 41.00 33.26
N ASN A 177 -18.40 41.15 32.57
CA ASN A 177 -18.86 42.46 32.10
C ASN A 177 -20.13 42.84 32.87
N ASN A 178 -20.01 44.02 33.47
CA ASN A 178 -20.94 44.76 34.30
C ASN A 178 -22.39 44.78 33.79
N LEU A 179 -23.31 44.74 34.75
CA LEU A 179 -24.66 45.26 34.63
C LEU A 179 -24.75 46.55 35.45
N LEU A 180 -25.10 47.63 34.74
CA LEU A 180 -25.52 48.98 35.16
C LEU A 180 -24.43 49.93 35.68
#